data_AF-X0XF80-F1
#
_entry.id   AF-X0XF80-F1
#
_cell.length_a   1.000
_cell.length_b   1.000
_cell.length_c   1.000
_cell.angle_alpha   90.00
_cell.angle_beta   90.00
_cell.angle_gamma   90.00
#
_symmetry.space_group_name_H-M   'P 1'
#
loop_
_entity.id
_entity.type
_entity.pdbx_description
1 polymer ?
#
loop_
_entity_poly.entity_id
_entity_poly.type
_entity_poly.pdbx_seq_one_letter_code
_entity_poly.pdbx_strand_id
1 'polypeptide(L)'
;MEWTIELTGSGLGKPIAFTFEQLARMEMTRLDNVLMQKTHGPDEMTSWRGVSLDTLLAAAQIKPGPMTVLFEAPDGYKIRCSREELRSAILALMDGSGQWLSELRANSGL
;
A
#
# COMPACT_ATOMS: atom_id res chain seq x y z
N MET A 1 -6.94 -10.56 -11.63
CA MET A 1 -5.65 -10.74 -10.93
C MET A 1 -5.99 -11.15 -9.52
N GLU A 2 -5.56 -12.32 -9.06
CA GLU A 2 -5.91 -12.82 -7.72
C GLU A 2 -4.75 -12.58 -6.76
N TRP A 3 -4.74 -11.42 -6.12
CA TRP A 3 -3.86 -11.17 -4.99
C TRP A 3 -4.65 -10.59 -3.82
N THR A 4 -4.13 -10.85 -2.62
CA THR A 4 -4.67 -10.36 -1.36
C THR A 4 -3.58 -9.66 -0.57
N ILE A 5 -3.98 -8.69 0.24
CA ILE A 5 -3.14 -8.16 1.32
C ILE A 5 -3.70 -8.67 2.63
N GLU A 6 -2.84 -9.28 3.42
CA GLU A 6 -3.17 -9.77 4.75
C GLU A 6 -2.59 -8.83 5.80
N LEU A 7 -3.44 -8.40 6.73
CA LEU A 7 -3.03 -7.68 7.93
C LEU A 7 -3.04 -8.69 9.08
N THR A 8 -1.89 -8.83 9.73
CA THR A 8 -1.66 -9.68 10.90
C THR A 8 -0.97 -8.87 12.01
N GLY A 9 -0.93 -9.43 13.22
CA GLY A 9 -0.17 -8.84 14.34
C GLY A 9 -0.97 -8.74 15.63
N SER A 10 -0.29 -8.34 16.70
CA SER A 10 -0.82 -8.31 18.08
C SER A 10 -1.94 -7.28 18.31
N GLY A 11 -2.05 -6.27 17.44
CA GLY A 11 -3.12 -5.28 17.49
C GLY A 11 -4.47 -5.77 16.93
N LEU A 12 -4.50 -6.97 16.34
CA LEU A 12 -5.68 -7.54 15.72
C LEU A 12 -6.26 -8.68 16.55
N GLY A 13 -7.59 -8.73 16.67
CA GLY A 13 -8.27 -9.88 17.26
C GLY A 13 -8.16 -11.14 16.39
N LYS A 14 -8.15 -10.98 15.07
CA LYS A 14 -7.94 -12.03 14.06
C LYS A 14 -7.27 -11.43 12.81
N PRO A 15 -6.49 -12.20 12.04
CA PRO A 15 -6.03 -11.80 10.72
C PRO A 15 -7.20 -11.35 9.83
N ILE A 16 -6.97 -10.32 9.02
CA ILE A 16 -7.93 -9.83 8.02
C ILE A 16 -7.22 -9.75 6.67
N ALA A 17 -7.91 -10.17 5.62
CA ALA A 17 -7.41 -10.10 4.26
C ALA A 17 -8.33 -9.24 3.40
N PHE A 18 -7.72 -8.42 2.55
CA PHE A 18 -8.42 -7.64 1.52
C PHE A 18 -8.04 -8.19 0.15
N THR A 19 -9.04 -8.49 -0.67
CA THR A 19 -8.82 -8.84 -2.08
C THR A 19 -8.60 -7.58 -2.91
N PHE A 20 -7.92 -7.73 -4.05
CA PHE A 20 -7.81 -6.65 -5.03
C PHE A 20 -9.17 -6.02 -5.37
N GLU A 21 -10.20 -6.84 -5.61
CA GLU A 21 -11.55 -6.35 -5.93
C GLU A 21 -12.18 -5.51 -4.81
N GLN A 22 -11.96 -5.89 -3.55
CA GLN A 22 -12.42 -5.12 -2.41
C GLN A 22 -11.70 -3.77 -2.36
N LEU A 23 -10.38 -3.77 -2.46
CA LEU A 23 -9.56 -2.56 -2.45
C LEU A 23 -9.89 -1.61 -3.61
N ALA A 24 -10.13 -2.16 -4.80
CA ALA A 24 -10.50 -1.40 -6.00
C ALA A 24 -11.86 -0.69 -5.88
N ARG A 25 -12.73 -1.13 -4.95
CA ARG A 25 -14.03 -0.50 -4.66
C ARG A 25 -13.99 0.47 -3.48
N MET A 26 -12.89 0.53 -2.74
CA MET A 26 -12.73 1.48 -1.63
C MET A 26 -12.45 2.88 -2.16
N GLU A 27 -12.77 3.89 -1.35
CA GLU A 27 -12.42 5.28 -1.66
C GLU A 27 -10.89 5.43 -1.77
N MET A 28 -10.46 6.09 -2.83
CA MET A 28 -9.04 6.25 -3.15
C MET A 28 -8.58 7.68 -2.90
N THR A 29 -7.48 7.79 -2.17
CA THR A 29 -6.72 9.02 -1.97
C THR A 29 -5.67 9.15 -3.07
N ARG A 30 -5.49 10.38 -3.57
CA ARG A 30 -4.43 10.72 -4.52
C ARG A 30 -3.30 11.43 -3.79
N LEU A 31 -2.07 11.01 -4.04
CA LEU A 31 -0.86 11.72 -3.64
C LEU A 31 -0.16 12.24 -4.89
N ASP A 32 0.02 13.54 -4.97
CA ASP A 32 0.67 14.22 -6.09
C ASP A 32 2.13 14.52 -5.79
N ASN A 33 2.98 14.45 -6.82
CA ASN A 33 4.40 14.79 -6.75
C ASN A 33 5.15 14.10 -5.60
N VAL A 34 4.99 12.77 -5.53
CA VAL A 34 5.72 11.91 -4.61
C VAL A 34 7.05 11.53 -5.24
N LEU A 35 8.15 11.85 -4.53
CA LEU A 35 9.48 11.39 -4.87
C LEU A 35 9.61 9.91 -4.49
N MET A 36 9.75 9.05 -5.49
CA MET A 36 10.05 7.65 -5.30
C MET A 36 11.56 7.43 -5.44
N GLN A 37 12.21 7.16 -4.32
CA GLN A 37 13.63 6.83 -4.29
C GLN A 37 13.80 5.35 -4.61
N LYS A 38 14.38 5.06 -5.77
CA LYS A 38 14.55 3.68 -6.23
C LYS A 38 15.88 3.14 -5.73
N THR A 39 15.89 1.87 -5.32
CA THR A 39 17.15 1.18 -5.02
C THR A 39 17.97 0.90 -6.28
N HIS A 40 17.30 0.81 -7.44
CA HIS A 40 17.91 0.61 -8.75
C HIS A 40 17.26 1.54 -9.79
N GLY A 41 18.08 2.25 -10.57
CA GLY A 41 17.63 3.24 -11.55
C GLY A 41 17.46 4.64 -10.96
N PRO A 42 17.08 5.63 -11.79
CA PRO A 42 16.91 7.00 -11.33
C PRO A 42 15.67 7.16 -10.44
N ASP A 43 15.80 8.03 -9.44
CA ASP A 43 14.66 8.53 -8.67
C ASP A 43 13.61 9.12 -9.62
N GLU A 44 12.35 8.95 -9.24
CA GLU A 44 11.23 9.36 -10.07
C GLU A 44 10.26 10.23 -9.27
N MET A 45 9.89 11.38 -9.84
CA MET A 45 8.79 12.18 -9.34
C MET A 45 7.52 11.77 -10.07
N THR A 46 6.57 11.21 -9.34
CA THR A 46 5.31 10.76 -9.94
C THR A 46 4.15 10.93 -8.96
N SER A 47 2.93 10.61 -9.38
CA SER A 47 1.75 10.66 -8.53
C SER A 47 1.15 9.27 -8.40
N TRP A 48 0.37 9.04 -7.35
CA TRP A 48 -0.19 7.73 -7.03
C TRP A 48 -1.62 7.86 -6.56
N ARG A 49 -2.40 6.80 -6.78
CA ARG A 49 -3.78 6.69 -6.27
C ARG A 49 -3.95 5.35 -5.58
N GLY A 50 -4.58 5.36 -4.41
CA GLY A 50 -4.66 4.18 -3.57
C GLY A 50 -5.55 4.37 -2.35
N VAL A 51 -5.77 3.28 -1.63
CA VAL A 51 -6.56 3.31 -0.39
C VAL A 51 -5.70 3.87 0.74
N SER A 52 -6.23 4.78 1.54
CA SER A 52 -5.50 5.28 2.72
C SER A 52 -5.20 4.12 3.68
N LEU A 53 -3.97 4.07 4.20
CA LEU A 53 -3.59 3.10 5.22
C LEU A 53 -4.48 3.22 6.47
N ASP A 54 -4.89 4.44 6.81
CA ASP A 54 -5.77 4.72 7.95
C ASP A 54 -7.13 4.05 7.78
N THR A 55 -7.67 4.09 6.57
CA THR A 55 -8.93 3.41 6.22
C THR A 55 -8.78 1.90 6.36
N LEU A 56 -7.65 1.32 5.93
CA LEU A 56 -7.40 -0.13 6.07
C LEU A 56 -7.26 -0.55 7.54
N LEU A 57 -6.49 0.21 8.34
CA LEU A 57 -6.33 -0.05 9.77
C LEU A 57 -7.64 0.09 10.53
N ALA A 58 -8.46 1.10 10.20
CA ALA A 58 -9.79 1.29 10.77
C ALA A 58 -10.76 0.15 10.40
N ALA A 59 -10.74 -0.31 9.14
CA ALA A 59 -11.51 -1.47 8.69
C ALA A 59 -11.10 -2.75 9.44
N ALA A 60 -9.82 -2.84 9.81
CA ALA A 60 -9.27 -3.91 10.65
C ALA A 60 -9.52 -3.71 12.17
N GLN A 61 -10.28 -2.67 12.55
CA GLN A 61 -10.59 -2.30 13.94
C GLN A 61 -9.35 -2.01 14.80
N ILE A 62 -8.23 -1.66 14.18
CA ILE A 62 -7.03 -1.24 14.89
C ILE A 62 -7.24 0.19 15.39
N LYS A 63 -7.11 0.39 16.70
CA LYS A 63 -7.24 1.72 17.29
C LYS A 63 -6.04 2.61 16.92
N PRO A 64 -6.25 3.92 16.73
CA PRO A 64 -5.14 4.86 16.58
C PRO A 64 -4.21 4.80 17.80
N GLY A 65 -2.91 4.82 17.55
CA GLY A 65 -1.90 4.80 18.60
C GLY A 65 -0.51 4.50 18.06
N PRO A 66 0.52 4.56 18.92
CA PRO A 66 1.86 4.16 18.56
C PRO A 66 1.88 2.69 18.15
N MET A 67 2.29 2.43 16.92
CA MET A 67 2.48 1.08 16.41
C MET A 67 3.63 1.07 15.41
N THR A 68 4.17 -0.14 15.21
CA THR A 68 5.17 -0.41 14.18
C THR A 68 4.54 -1.33 13.16
N VAL A 69 4.59 -0.95 11.89
CA VAL A 69 4.06 -1.71 10.77
C VAL A 69 5.23 -2.34 10.02
N LEU A 70 5.13 -3.65 9.79
CA LEU A 70 6.05 -4.39 8.93
C LEU A 70 5.33 -4.63 7.61
N PHE A 71 5.89 -4.13 6.52
CA PHE A 71 5.48 -4.49 5.17
C PHE A 71 6.38 -5.60 4.66
N GLU A 72 5.77 -6.64 4.11
CA GLU A 72 6.45 -7.79 3.53
C GLU A 72 5.90 -8.04 2.13
N ALA A 73 6.80 -8.05 1.15
CA ALA A 73 6.48 -8.35 -0.23
C ALA A 73 6.77 -9.83 -0.55
N PRO A 74 6.11 -10.41 -1.58
CA PRO A 74 6.33 -11.82 -1.96
C PRO A 74 7.76 -12.16 -2.40
N ASP A 75 8.53 -11.16 -2.83
CA ASP A 75 9.95 -11.31 -3.21
C ASP A 75 10.91 -11.34 -2.00
N GLY A 76 10.37 -11.31 -0.78
CA GLY A 76 11.13 -11.32 0.47
C GLY A 76 11.62 -9.94 0.91
N TYR A 77 11.32 -8.87 0.17
CA TYR A 77 11.60 -7.52 0.62
C TYR A 77 10.74 -7.19 1.85
N LYS A 78 11.37 -6.62 2.87
CA LYS A 78 10.70 -6.20 4.11
C LYS A 78 11.15 -4.80 4.49
N ILE A 79 10.19 -3.98 4.88
CA ILE A 79 10.45 -2.66 5.46
C ILE A 79 9.61 -2.46 6.71
N ARG A 80 10.22 -1.89 7.73
CA ARG A 80 9.58 -1.59 9.02
C ARG A 80 9.49 -0.09 9.17
N CYS A 81 8.29 0.40 9.45
CA CYS A 81 8.01 1.82 9.64
C CYS A 81 7.17 2.01 10.90
N SER A 82 7.39 3.11 11.59
CA SER A 82 6.53 3.58 12.66
C SER A 82 5.24 4.18 12.08
N ARG A 83 4.19 4.23 12.91
CA ARG A 83 2.94 4.90 12.57
C ARG A 83 3.12 6.37 12.19
N GLU A 84 4.10 7.04 12.78
CA GLU A 84 4.43 8.44 12.53
C GLU A 84 5.04 8.63 11.13
N GLU A 85 5.89 7.72 10.67
CA GLU A 85 6.45 7.76 9.31
C GLU A 85 5.37 7.49 8.25
N LEU A 86 4.33 6.75 8.61
CA LEU A 86 3.23 6.37 7.71
C LEU A 86 2.04 7.34 7.75
N ARG A 87 2.23 8.57 8.26
CA ARG A 87 1.18 9.59 8.21
C ARG A 87 0.78 9.86 6.77
N SER A 88 -0.52 9.79 6.51
CA SER A 88 -1.09 9.97 5.16
C SER A 88 -0.60 8.96 4.12
N ALA A 89 -0.04 7.82 4.56
CA ALA A 89 0.37 6.77 3.65
C ALA A 89 -0.85 6.15 2.94
N ILE A 90 -0.63 5.72 1.71
CA ILE A 90 -1.61 4.99 0.91
C ILE A 90 -1.06 3.62 0.53
N LEU A 91 -1.95 2.66 0.36
CA LEU A 91 -1.71 1.49 -0.45
C LEU A 91 -2.01 1.84 -1.91
N ALA A 92 -0.97 2.17 -2.68
CA ALA A 92 -1.10 2.57 -4.09
C ALA A 92 -1.55 1.39 -4.98
N LEU A 93 -2.56 1.62 -5.82
CA LEU A 93 -3.12 0.65 -6.77
C LEU A 93 -3.08 1.15 -8.21
N MET A 94 -3.03 2.47 -8.39
CA MET A 94 -2.91 3.14 -9.67
C MET A 94 -1.81 4.19 -9.63
N ASP A 95 -1.28 4.51 -10.80
CA ASP A 95 -0.38 5.63 -11.00
C ASP A 95 -1.14 6.98 -11.01
N GLY A 96 -0.40 8.05 -11.30
CA GLY A 96 -0.92 9.40 -11.39
C GLY A 96 -1.84 9.63 -12.59
N SER A 97 -1.73 8.81 -13.63
CA SER A 97 -2.55 8.86 -14.84
C SER A 97 -3.89 8.14 -14.67
N GLY A 98 -4.01 7.28 -13.64
CA GLY A 98 -5.18 6.44 -13.39
C GLY A 98 -5.05 5.05 -14.00
N GLN A 99 -3.85 4.66 -14.44
CA GLN A 99 -3.57 3.31 -14.91
C GLN A 99 -3.29 2.38 -13.72
N TRP A 100 -3.81 1.16 -13.77
CA TRP A 100 -3.60 0.15 -12.73
C TRP A 100 -2.16 -0.37 -12.71
N LEU A 101 -1.55 -0.40 -11.53
CA LEU A 101 -0.18 -0.91 -11.37
C LEU A 101 -0.09 -2.42 -11.66
N SER A 102 -1.19 -3.14 -11.49
CA SER A 102 -1.34 -4.55 -11.89
C SER A 102 -1.12 -4.77 -13.38
N GLU A 103 -1.43 -3.78 -14.21
CA GLU A 103 -1.32 -3.86 -15.67
C GLU A 103 0.07 -3.41 -16.13
N LEU A 104 0.74 -2.53 -15.38
CA LEU A 104 2.08 -2.05 -15.71
C LEU A 104 3.14 -3.16 -15.67
N ARG A 105 3.04 -4.11 -14.72
CA ARG A 105 3.97 -5.25 -14.65
C ARG A 105 3.84 -6.23 -15.82
N ALA A 106 2.69 -6.29 -16.50
CA ALA A 106 2.54 -7.16 -17.66
C ALA A 106 3.34 -6.68 -18.88
N ASN A 107 3.77 -5.41 -18.90
CA ASN A 107 4.45 -4.80 -20.05
C ASN A 107 5.94 -4.51 -19.81
N SER A 108 6.42 -4.59 -18.57
CA SER A 108 7.84 -4.52 -18.23
C SER A 108 8.41 -5.94 -18.19
N GLY A 109 8.66 -6.50 -19.38
CA GLY A 109 9.47 -7.70 -19.52
C GLY A 109 10.88 -7.44 -18.98
N LEU A 110 11.14 -7.89 -17.75
CA LEU A 110 12.45 -8.09 -17.16
C LEU A 110 12.45 -9.49 -16.54
#